data_AF-A0A136KCR9-F1
#
_entry.id   AF-A0A136KCR9-F1
#
_cell.length_a   1.000
_cell.length_b   1.000
_cell.length_c   1.000
_cell.angle_alpha   90.00
_cell.angle_beta   90.00
_cell.angle_gamma   90.00
#
_symmetry.space_group_name_H-M   'P 1'
#
loop_
_entity.id
_entity.type
_entity.pdbx_description
1 polymer ?
#
loop_
_entity_poly.entity_id
_entity_poly.type
_entity_poly.pdbx_seq_one_letter_code
_entity_poly.pdbx_strand_id
1 'polypeptide(L)'
;MRSEEGMTTKTRRQYTDEFKAEAVRLVRDSARPVTHVARDLGIADHLLYRWRAEQQQAEGQGQTRQSARAEQAELARLRRENATLKQERDFFKACGGVLREGVAMRYRVIQEHDRRYPIRVMCRALAVSAAGYYAWRSRPESARSSQTRTLLSAIRVIHRESRETYGSPRIWNAL
;
A
#
# COMPACT_ATOMS: atom_id res chain seq x y z
N MET A 1 -26.08 -20.03 -79.34
CA MET A 1 -26.82 -19.91 -78.06
C MET A 1 -26.13 -20.79 -77.03
N ARG A 2 -25.14 -20.23 -76.30
CA ARG A 2 -24.56 -20.82 -75.09
C ARG A 2 -24.23 -19.63 -74.20
N SER A 3 -25.08 -19.40 -73.20
CA SER A 3 -24.94 -18.32 -72.24
C SER A 3 -23.82 -18.67 -71.25
N GLU A 4 -22.86 -17.78 -71.09
CA GLU A 4 -21.89 -17.79 -70.00
C GLU A 4 -22.58 -17.22 -68.75
N GLU A 5 -22.88 -18.09 -67.77
CA GLU A 5 -23.35 -17.64 -66.45
C GLU A 5 -22.14 -17.26 -65.59
N GLY A 6 -22.05 -15.96 -65.30
CA GLY A 6 -21.00 -15.36 -64.49
C GLY A 6 -21.00 -15.86 -63.04
N MET A 7 -19.83 -16.27 -62.57
CA MET A 7 -19.54 -16.65 -61.19
C MET A 7 -19.63 -15.42 -60.28
N THR A 8 -20.76 -15.23 -59.60
CA THR A 8 -20.94 -14.16 -58.62
C THR A 8 -20.15 -14.47 -57.34
N THR A 9 -19.10 -13.70 -57.06
CA THR A 9 -18.30 -13.85 -55.85
C THR A 9 -19.05 -13.26 -54.67
N LYS A 10 -19.54 -14.12 -53.76
CA LYS A 10 -20.30 -13.72 -52.57
C LYS A 10 -19.41 -12.91 -51.61
N THR A 11 -19.67 -11.61 -51.48
CA THR A 11 -18.99 -10.70 -50.54
C THR A 11 -19.14 -11.21 -49.10
N ARG A 12 -18.01 -11.42 -48.41
CA ARG A 12 -18.01 -11.87 -47.00
C ARG A 12 -18.47 -10.72 -46.10
N ARG A 13 -19.48 -10.96 -45.28
CA ARG A 13 -19.89 -10.03 -44.20
C ARG A 13 -18.71 -9.82 -43.23
N GLN A 14 -18.40 -8.57 -42.94
CA GLN A 14 -17.42 -8.18 -41.93
C GLN A 14 -18.15 -7.72 -40.67
N TYR A 15 -17.59 -8.07 -39.51
CA TYR A 15 -18.11 -7.70 -38.19
C TYR A 15 -17.03 -6.91 -37.44
N THR A 16 -17.41 -5.85 -36.73
CA THR A 16 -16.50 -5.07 -35.90
C THR A 16 -16.06 -5.87 -34.67
N ASP A 17 -14.89 -5.56 -34.12
CA ASP A 17 -14.37 -6.28 -32.95
C ASP A 17 -15.23 -6.06 -31.70
N GLU A 18 -15.84 -4.89 -31.56
CA GLU A 18 -16.82 -4.59 -30.51
C GLU A 18 -18.05 -5.50 -30.62
N PHE A 19 -18.59 -5.68 -31.83
CA PHE A 19 -19.74 -6.55 -32.07
C PHE A 19 -19.41 -8.01 -31.73
N LYS A 20 -18.22 -8.49 -32.13
CA LYS A 20 -17.76 -9.85 -31.79
C LYS A 20 -17.66 -10.03 -30.27
N ALA A 21 -17.07 -9.06 -29.57
CA ALA A 21 -16.90 -9.11 -28.11
C ALA A 21 -18.25 -9.10 -27.38
N GLU A 22 -19.19 -8.26 -27.81
CA GLU A 22 -20.52 -8.18 -27.22
C GLU A 22 -21.36 -9.44 -27.48
N ALA A 23 -21.26 -10.01 -28.69
CA ALA A 23 -21.91 -11.26 -29.04
C ALA A 23 -21.39 -12.45 -28.20
N VAL A 24 -20.07 -12.55 -27.98
CA VAL A 24 -19.47 -13.58 -27.11
C VAL A 24 -19.85 -13.34 -25.64
N ARG A 25 -19.89 -12.09 -25.17
CA ARG A 25 -20.36 -11.74 -23.82
C ARG A 25 -21.81 -12.18 -23.61
N LEU A 26 -22.68 -11.90 -24.56
CA LEU A 26 -24.09 -12.28 -24.50
C LEU A 26 -24.28 -13.80 -24.37
N VAL A 27 -23.47 -14.60 -25.06
CA VAL A 27 -23.48 -16.08 -24.93
C VAL A 27 -23.02 -16.54 -23.54
N ARG A 28 -22.05 -15.86 -22.93
CA ARG A 28 -21.54 -16.22 -21.60
C ARG A 28 -22.52 -15.87 -20.48
N ASP A 29 -23.14 -14.70 -20.60
CA ASP A 29 -23.97 -14.14 -19.54
C ASP A 29 -25.44 -14.60 -19.65
N SER A 30 -25.87 -15.06 -20.84
CA SER A 30 -27.16 -15.72 -21.01
C SER A 30 -27.03 -17.24 -20.85
N ALA A 31 -27.87 -17.86 -20.03
CA ALA A 31 -27.97 -19.32 -19.92
C ALA A 31 -28.60 -19.98 -21.18
N ARG A 32 -28.59 -19.29 -22.33
CA ARG A 32 -29.21 -19.72 -23.59
C ARG A 32 -28.16 -20.45 -24.45
N PRO A 33 -28.56 -21.46 -25.23
CA PRO A 33 -27.63 -22.14 -26.13
C PRO A 33 -27.14 -21.21 -27.24
N VAL A 34 -25.89 -21.40 -27.69
CA VAL A 34 -25.21 -20.59 -28.72
C VAL A 34 -26.04 -20.44 -29.99
N THR A 35 -26.74 -21.49 -30.38
CA THR A 35 -27.61 -21.52 -31.57
C THR A 35 -28.79 -20.55 -31.47
N HIS A 36 -29.32 -20.33 -30.27
CA HIS A 36 -30.41 -19.39 -30.04
C HIS A 36 -29.91 -17.95 -30.13
N VAL A 37 -28.75 -17.67 -29.52
CA VAL A 37 -28.11 -16.35 -29.60
C VAL A 37 -27.69 -16.02 -31.04
N ALA A 38 -27.17 -16.98 -31.79
CA ALA A 38 -26.83 -16.81 -33.20
C ALA A 38 -28.04 -16.43 -34.06
N ARG A 39 -29.19 -17.09 -33.81
CA ARG A 39 -30.44 -16.84 -34.53
C ARG A 39 -30.96 -15.43 -34.27
N ASP A 40 -30.97 -14.98 -33.01
CA ASP A 40 -31.39 -13.62 -32.64
C ASP A 40 -30.51 -12.54 -33.27
N LEU A 41 -29.19 -12.79 -33.30
CA LEU A 41 -28.22 -11.88 -33.89
C LEU A 41 -28.16 -11.96 -35.44
N GLY A 42 -28.90 -12.87 -36.06
CA GLY A 42 -28.90 -13.07 -37.51
C GLY A 42 -27.54 -13.51 -38.09
N ILE A 43 -26.71 -14.17 -37.27
CA ILE A 43 -25.38 -14.65 -37.64
C ILE A 43 -25.31 -16.17 -37.66
N ALA A 44 -24.31 -16.72 -38.33
CA ALA A 44 -24.08 -18.16 -38.32
C ALA A 44 -23.45 -18.58 -36.96
N ASP A 45 -23.96 -19.67 -36.40
CA ASP A 45 -23.55 -20.24 -35.10
C ASP A 45 -22.04 -20.54 -34.99
N HIS A 46 -21.43 -21.07 -36.06
CA HIS A 46 -19.99 -21.35 -36.11
C HIS A 46 -19.12 -20.11 -35.90
N LEU A 47 -19.62 -18.90 -36.21
CA LEU A 47 -18.89 -17.65 -35.94
C LEU A 47 -18.79 -17.37 -34.45
N LEU A 48 -19.85 -17.63 -33.67
CA LEU A 48 -19.81 -17.48 -32.22
C LEU A 48 -18.85 -18.48 -31.56
N TYR A 49 -18.85 -19.74 -32.02
CA TYR A 49 -17.88 -20.73 -31.56
C TYR A 49 -16.45 -20.31 -31.88
N ARG A 50 -16.21 -19.80 -33.10
CA ARG A 50 -14.90 -19.31 -33.53
C ARG A 50 -14.45 -18.09 -32.72
N TRP A 51 -15.29 -17.07 -32.54
CA TRP A 51 -14.94 -15.86 -31.78
C TRP A 51 -14.72 -16.17 -30.29
N ARG A 52 -15.47 -17.12 -29.72
CA ARG A 52 -15.23 -17.61 -28.36
C ARG A 52 -13.87 -18.31 -28.24
N ALA A 53 -13.50 -19.12 -29.22
CA ALA A 53 -12.19 -19.77 -29.27
C ALA A 53 -11.05 -18.76 -29.48
N GLU A 54 -11.25 -17.76 -30.36
CA GLU A 54 -10.30 -16.65 -30.58
C GLU A 54 -10.09 -15.83 -29.30
N GLN A 55 -11.14 -15.52 -28.54
CA GLN A 55 -11.01 -14.86 -27.23
C GLN A 55 -10.28 -15.74 -26.21
N GLN A 56 -10.64 -17.02 -26.09
CA GLN A 56 -9.96 -17.94 -25.16
C GLN A 56 -8.49 -18.14 -25.51
N GLN A 57 -8.14 -18.13 -26.80
CA GLN A 57 -6.75 -18.18 -27.25
C GLN A 57 -6.02 -16.88 -26.98
N ALA A 58 -6.65 -15.71 -27.19
CA ALA A 58 -6.07 -14.42 -26.86
C ALA A 58 -5.84 -14.26 -25.35
N GLU A 59 -6.81 -14.68 -24.53
CA GLU A 59 -6.70 -14.75 -23.06
C GLU A 59 -5.59 -15.73 -22.65
N GLY A 60 -5.55 -16.93 -23.24
CA GLY A 60 -4.51 -17.93 -22.96
C GLY A 60 -3.10 -17.52 -23.43
N GLN A 61 -2.99 -16.74 -24.52
CA GLN A 61 -1.73 -16.17 -25.01
C GLN A 61 -1.29 -14.97 -24.16
N GLY A 62 -2.22 -14.19 -23.59
CA GLY A 62 -1.94 -13.15 -22.60
C GLY A 62 -1.50 -13.72 -21.24
N GLN A 63 -2.08 -14.85 -20.83
CA GLN A 63 -1.66 -15.65 -19.66
C GLN A 63 -0.55 -16.66 -20.00
N THR A 64 0.57 -16.21 -20.58
CA THR A 64 1.76 -17.08 -20.60
C THR A 64 2.18 -17.42 -19.16
N ARG A 65 2.79 -18.60 -18.94
CA ARG A 65 3.35 -18.93 -17.60
C ARG A 65 4.31 -17.86 -17.07
N GLN A 66 5.00 -17.16 -17.97
CA GLN A 66 5.90 -16.05 -17.62
C GLN A 66 5.12 -14.80 -17.19
N SER A 67 4.05 -14.44 -17.92
CA SER A 67 3.14 -13.34 -17.58
C SER A 67 2.48 -13.56 -16.22
N ALA A 68 1.87 -14.73 -16.01
CA ALA A 68 1.25 -15.08 -14.74
C ALA A 68 2.25 -15.08 -13.56
N ARG A 69 3.50 -15.49 -13.79
CA ARG A 69 4.56 -15.45 -12.77
C ARG A 69 5.00 -14.01 -12.46
N ALA A 70 5.10 -13.16 -13.47
CA ALA A 70 5.42 -11.74 -13.30
C ALA A 70 4.31 -11.01 -12.54
N GLU A 71 3.05 -11.25 -12.91
CA GLU A 71 1.87 -10.73 -12.19
C GLU A 71 1.85 -11.20 -10.73
N GLN A 72 2.11 -12.48 -10.47
CA GLN A 72 2.19 -13.01 -9.12
C GLN A 72 3.32 -12.38 -8.29
N ALA A 73 4.49 -12.15 -8.90
CA ALA A 73 5.60 -11.49 -8.23
C ALA A 73 5.26 -10.03 -7.87
N GLU A 74 4.60 -9.30 -8.76
CA GLU A 74 4.17 -7.93 -8.51
C GLU A 74 3.06 -7.88 -7.45
N LEU A 75 2.10 -8.79 -7.50
CA LEU A 75 1.08 -8.93 -6.45
C LEU A 75 1.71 -9.22 -5.08
N ALA A 76 2.73 -10.08 -5.02
CA ALA A 76 3.45 -10.36 -3.79
C ALA A 76 4.21 -9.12 -3.28
N ARG A 77 4.86 -8.37 -4.16
CA ARG A 77 5.53 -7.10 -3.84
C ARG A 77 4.55 -6.07 -3.30
N LEU A 78 3.46 -5.81 -4.03
CA LEU A 78 2.44 -4.83 -3.66
C LEU A 78 1.75 -5.20 -2.34
N ARG A 79 1.53 -6.49 -2.07
CA ARG A 79 1.00 -6.94 -0.78
C ARG A 79 1.96 -6.67 0.38
N ARG A 80 3.27 -6.87 0.18
CA ARG A 80 4.29 -6.55 1.20
C ARG A 80 4.37 -5.05 1.47
N GLU A 81 4.33 -4.23 0.42
CA GLU A 81 4.33 -2.78 0.54
C GLU A 81 3.07 -2.28 1.26
N ASN A 82 1.89 -2.78 0.88
CA ASN A 82 0.64 -2.48 1.56
C ASN A 82 0.66 -2.88 3.04
N ALA A 83 1.23 -4.04 3.38
CA ALA A 83 1.37 -4.45 4.77
C ALA A 83 2.26 -3.48 5.56
N THR A 84 3.36 -3.02 4.95
CA THR A 84 4.28 -2.04 5.55
C THR A 84 3.61 -0.69 5.76
N LEU A 85 2.94 -0.16 4.74
CA LEU A 85 2.22 1.11 4.80
C LEU A 85 1.10 1.09 5.83
N LYS A 86 0.39 -0.03 5.97
CA LYS A 86 -0.63 -0.21 7.02
C LYS A 86 0.00 -0.10 8.41
N GLN A 87 1.14 -0.75 8.65
CA GLN A 87 1.84 -0.64 9.93
C GLN A 87 2.31 0.79 10.21
N GLU A 88 2.85 1.50 9.21
CA GLU A 88 3.26 2.90 9.36
C GLU A 88 2.09 3.80 9.73
N ARG A 89 0.97 3.68 9.01
CA ARG A 89 -0.26 4.43 9.28
C ARG A 89 -0.79 4.13 10.68
N ASP A 90 -0.86 2.87 11.06
CA ASP A 90 -1.42 2.45 12.34
C ASP A 90 -0.56 2.92 13.50
N PHE A 91 0.77 2.87 13.34
CA PHE A 91 1.69 3.47 14.29
C PHE A 91 1.51 4.99 14.36
N PHE A 92 1.40 5.69 13.23
CA PHE A 92 1.19 7.13 13.19
C PHE A 92 -0.07 7.58 13.95
N LYS A 93 -1.14 6.80 13.85
CA LYS A 93 -2.37 7.04 14.62
C LYS A 93 -2.15 6.81 16.12
N ALA A 94 -1.34 5.82 16.49
CA ALA A 94 -1.05 5.50 17.89
C ALA A 94 -0.09 6.51 18.55
N CYS A 95 0.82 7.12 17.79
CA CYS A 95 1.94 7.89 18.32
C CYS A 95 1.59 9.33 18.79
N GLY A 96 0.31 9.73 18.69
CA GLY A 96 -0.21 10.96 19.34
C GLY A 96 0.32 12.31 18.83
N GLY A 97 1.05 12.36 17.71
CA GLY A 97 1.48 13.62 17.09
C GLY A 97 2.84 14.19 17.53
N VAL A 98 3.88 13.35 17.64
CA VAL A 98 5.25 13.75 18.05
C VAL A 98 6.11 14.43 16.97
N LEU A 99 5.57 14.68 15.76
CA LEU A 99 6.37 15.22 14.65
C LEU A 99 6.87 16.66 14.88
N ARG A 100 6.19 17.46 15.69
CA ARG A 100 6.63 18.82 16.04
C ARG A 100 7.67 18.83 17.16
N GLU A 101 7.86 17.69 17.82
CA GLU A 101 8.79 17.55 18.93
C GLU A 101 10.21 17.29 18.45
N GLY A 102 11.16 17.52 19.36
CA GLY A 102 12.56 17.16 19.17
C GLY A 102 12.78 15.67 18.96
N VAL A 103 13.89 15.32 18.30
CA VAL A 103 14.25 13.94 17.94
C VAL A 103 14.27 12.99 19.14
N ALA A 104 14.67 13.47 20.33
CA ALA A 104 14.64 12.66 21.55
C ALA A 104 13.23 12.19 21.94
N MET A 105 12.22 13.05 21.77
CA MET A 105 10.83 12.68 22.06
C MET A 105 10.30 11.70 21.01
N ARG A 106 10.68 11.87 19.73
CA ARG A 106 10.35 10.91 18.67
C ARG A 106 10.92 9.52 18.99
N TYR A 107 12.17 9.44 19.44
CA TYR A 107 12.77 8.17 19.85
C TYR A 107 12.14 7.57 21.11
N ARG A 108 11.70 8.40 22.06
CA ARG A 108 10.95 7.94 23.23
C ARG A 108 9.64 7.26 22.82
N VAL A 109 8.88 7.87 21.91
CA VAL A 109 7.64 7.27 21.40
C VAL A 109 7.91 5.96 20.64
N ILE A 110 9.01 5.88 19.89
CA ILE A 110 9.45 4.60 19.29
C ILE A 110 9.71 3.54 20.36
N GLN A 111 10.38 3.90 21.45
CA GLN A 111 10.66 2.97 22.55
C GLN A 111 9.37 2.50 23.25
N GLU A 112 8.39 3.38 23.45
CA GLU A 112 7.10 3.05 24.07
C GLU A 112 6.27 2.05 23.23
N HIS A 113 6.49 2.02 21.92
CA HIS A 113 5.76 1.18 20.98
C HIS A 113 6.57 0.00 20.39
N ASP A 114 7.78 -0.27 20.90
CA ASP A 114 8.72 -1.26 20.31
C ASP A 114 8.23 -2.71 20.34
N ARG A 115 7.26 -3.02 21.22
CA ARG A 115 6.62 -4.34 21.30
C ARG A 115 5.53 -4.56 20.26
N ARG A 116 4.97 -3.49 19.69
CA ARG A 116 3.79 -3.56 18.81
C ARG A 116 4.14 -3.34 17.34
N TYR A 117 5.15 -2.55 17.06
CA TYR A 117 5.55 -2.20 15.70
C TYR A 117 7.05 -2.41 15.48
N PRO A 118 7.51 -2.79 14.28
CA PRO A 118 8.93 -2.88 13.99
C PRO A 118 9.63 -1.51 14.09
N ILE A 119 10.81 -1.45 14.70
CA ILE A 119 11.60 -0.20 14.84
C ILE A 119 11.77 0.53 13.50
N ARG A 120 12.11 -0.19 12.42
CA ARG A 120 12.31 0.42 11.09
C ARG A 120 11.06 1.05 10.50
N VAL A 121 9.89 0.50 10.82
CA VAL A 121 8.59 1.06 10.41
C VAL A 121 8.35 2.38 11.15
N MET A 122 8.54 2.38 12.46
CA MET A 122 8.34 3.58 13.28
C MET A 122 9.35 4.69 12.96
N CYS A 123 10.62 4.34 12.73
CA CYS A 123 11.65 5.30 12.31
C CYS A 123 11.31 5.97 10.98
N ARG A 124 10.84 5.20 10.00
CA ARG A 124 10.41 5.73 8.71
C ARG A 124 9.20 6.65 8.86
N ALA A 125 8.21 6.22 9.65
CA ALA A 125 7.03 7.02 9.96
C ALA A 125 7.44 8.38 10.58
N LEU A 126 8.30 8.42 11.59
CA LEU A 126 8.69 9.68 12.24
C LEU A 126 9.81 10.46 11.53
N ALA A 127 10.23 10.03 10.34
CA ALA A 127 11.34 10.58 9.59
C ALA A 127 12.64 10.72 10.41
N VAL A 128 13.00 9.64 11.14
CA VAL A 128 14.24 9.56 11.95
C VAL A 128 15.06 8.32 11.56
N SER A 129 16.35 8.31 11.88
CA SER A 129 17.23 7.18 11.53
C SER A 129 17.18 6.07 12.59
N ALA A 130 17.17 4.81 12.14
CA ALA A 130 17.25 3.66 13.04
C ALA A 130 18.60 3.61 13.79
N ALA A 131 19.70 3.96 13.12
CA ALA A 131 21.01 4.08 13.76
C ALA A 131 20.99 5.13 14.88
N GLY A 132 20.35 6.27 14.64
CA GLY A 132 20.16 7.32 15.65
C GLY A 132 19.31 6.85 16.84
N TYR A 133 18.25 6.08 16.59
CA TYR A 133 17.43 5.48 17.66
C TYR A 133 18.26 4.55 18.55
N TYR A 134 19.01 3.61 17.96
CA TYR A 134 19.81 2.67 18.76
C TYR A 134 20.94 3.38 19.52
N ALA A 135 21.61 4.33 18.88
CA ALA A 135 22.61 5.16 19.54
C ALA A 135 21.99 5.99 20.69
N TRP A 136 20.79 6.55 20.51
CA TRP A 136 20.07 7.27 21.56
C TRP A 136 19.65 6.33 22.70
N ARG A 137 19.16 5.13 22.40
CA ARG A 137 18.74 4.13 23.39
C ARG A 137 19.90 3.64 24.26
N SER A 138 21.09 3.55 23.70
CA SER A 138 22.29 3.10 24.42
C SER A 138 23.12 4.26 25.00
N ARG A 139 22.76 5.51 24.75
CA ARG A 139 23.54 6.66 25.22
C ARG A 139 23.45 6.76 26.74
N PRO A 140 24.59 6.76 27.45
CA PRO A 140 24.60 7.10 28.87
C PRO A 140 24.14 8.55 29.05
N GLU A 141 23.61 8.85 30.23
CA GLU A 141 23.24 10.22 30.59
C GLU A 141 24.46 11.13 30.40
N SER A 142 24.29 12.26 29.69
CA SER A 142 25.39 13.19 29.49
C SER A 142 25.83 13.80 30.82
N ALA A 143 27.11 14.15 30.95
CA ALA A 143 27.62 14.82 32.16
C ALA A 143 26.79 16.07 32.51
N ARG A 144 26.38 16.85 31.49
CA ARG A 144 25.48 18.00 31.65
C ARG A 144 24.10 17.58 32.16
N SER A 145 23.47 16.55 31.59
CA SER A 145 22.17 16.06 32.08
C SER A 145 22.24 15.59 33.53
N SER A 146 23.30 14.85 33.89
CA SER A 146 23.49 14.42 35.27
C SER A 146 23.66 15.62 36.20
N GLN A 147 24.47 16.61 35.82
CA GLN A 147 24.61 17.86 36.58
C GLN A 147 23.29 18.61 36.72
N THR A 148 22.51 18.74 35.63
CA THR A 148 21.18 19.34 35.65
C THR A 148 20.23 18.58 36.56
N ARG A 149 20.26 17.24 36.55
CA ARG A 149 19.44 16.39 37.43
C ARG A 149 19.78 16.64 38.90
N THR A 150 21.06 16.67 39.24
CA THR A 150 21.54 17.00 40.60
C THR A 150 21.12 18.41 41.00
N LEU A 151 21.33 19.39 40.13
CA LEU A 151 20.97 20.79 40.38
C LEU A 151 19.46 20.96 40.60
N LEU A 152 18.64 20.34 39.75
CA LEU A 152 17.18 20.36 39.91
C LEU A 152 16.74 19.69 41.21
N SER A 153 17.42 18.62 41.64
CA SER A 153 17.15 18.00 42.93
C SER A 153 17.44 18.98 44.08
N ALA A 154 18.60 19.65 44.06
CA ALA A 154 18.97 20.65 45.07
C ALA A 154 17.97 21.81 45.10
N ILE A 155 17.61 22.36 43.93
CA ILE A 155 16.59 23.41 43.78
C ILE A 155 15.26 22.98 44.43
N ARG A 156 14.80 21.75 44.16
CA ARG A 156 13.53 21.23 44.71
C ARG A 156 13.57 21.05 46.23
N VAL A 157 14.72 20.70 46.79
CA VAL A 157 14.90 20.58 48.24
C VAL A 157 14.82 21.97 48.88
N ILE A 158 15.63 22.93 48.43
CA ILE A 158 15.66 24.30 48.93
C ILE A 158 14.27 24.97 48.81
N HIS A 159 13.60 24.78 47.67
CA HIS A 159 12.26 25.33 47.46
C HIS A 159 11.24 24.76 48.46
N ARG A 160 11.33 23.46 48.77
CA ARG A 160 10.46 22.82 49.75
C ARG A 160 10.76 23.25 51.19
N GLU A 161 12.04 23.31 51.56
CA GLU A 161 12.48 23.73 52.90
C GLU A 161 12.12 25.19 53.20
N SER A 162 12.15 26.03 52.18
CA SER A 162 11.68 27.42 52.26
C SER A 162 10.15 27.56 52.24
N ARG A 163 9.39 26.46 52.34
CA ARG A 163 7.91 26.44 52.26
C ARG A 163 7.40 27.12 50.99
N GLU A 164 8.10 26.89 49.88
CA GLU A 164 7.80 27.40 48.54
C GLU A 164 7.86 28.93 48.41
N THR A 165 8.41 29.63 49.42
CA THR A 165 8.50 31.11 49.42
C THR A 165 9.72 31.63 48.64
N TYR A 166 10.78 30.83 48.48
CA TYR A 166 11.97 31.26 47.75
C TYR A 166 11.73 31.15 46.25
N GLY A 167 11.85 32.29 45.55
CA GLY A 167 11.93 32.36 44.09
C GLY A 167 13.36 32.22 43.57
N SER A 168 13.51 32.28 42.24
CA SER A 168 14.78 32.01 41.52
C SER A 168 16.02 32.69 42.13
N PRO A 169 16.03 34.01 42.44
CA PRO A 169 17.23 34.65 43.01
C PRO A 169 17.63 34.10 44.40
N ARG A 170 16.64 33.81 45.25
CA ARG A 170 16.89 33.31 46.62
C ARG A 170 17.30 31.84 46.61
N ILE A 171 16.76 31.06 45.68
CA ILE A 171 17.22 29.68 45.46
C ILE A 171 18.66 29.68 44.96
N TRP A 172 19.03 30.56 44.03
CA TRP A 172 20.40 30.66 43.54
C TRP A 172 21.42 30.98 44.65
N ASN A 173 21.06 31.89 45.56
CA ASN A 173 21.92 32.23 46.70
C ASN A 173 22.02 31.10 47.75
N ALA A 174 21.14 30.11 47.71
CA ALA A 174 21.08 29.00 48.65
C ALA A 174 21.58 27.67 48.06
N LEU A 175 21.95 27.67 46.77
CA LEU A 175 22.57 26.54 46.06
C LEU A 175 24.06 26.44 46.37
#